data_AF-A0A9D8XP30-F1
#
_entry.id   AF-A0A9D8XP30-F1
#
_cell.length_a   1.000
_cell.length_b   1.000
_cell.length_c   1.000
_cell.angle_alpha   90.00
_cell.angle_beta   90.00
_cell.angle_gamma   90.00
#
_symmetry.space_group_name_H-M   'P 1'
#
loop_
_entity.id
_entity.type
_entity.pdbx_description
1 polymer ?
#
loop_
_entity_poly.entity_id
_entity_poly.type
_entity_poly.pdbx_seq_one_letter_code
_entity_poly.pdbx_strand_id
1 'polypeptide(L)'
;MHRYFLHFSYDGGAYHGWQIQPNNMTVQELMTERMSRLFGPDFSLTGAGRTDAGVHASQMVAHFDAAQPIADVKAMLDKLNSLFPADISVSDLYEVRPDVHARFDAVSRRYQYHFCLKKNPYKRQYSARLYSCPDVEAMNQAAAALFDYIDFTSFSKLHTDVKVQPRQHTCRKRTDKQFFPKA
;
A
#
# COMPACT_ATOMS: atom_id res chain seq x y z
N MET A 1 -13.51 11.82 20.17
CA MET A 1 -12.93 11.57 18.82
C MET A 1 -12.97 10.08 18.59
N HIS A 2 -13.46 9.68 17.43
CA HIS A 2 -13.67 8.29 17.01
C HIS A 2 -12.64 7.93 15.96
N ARG A 3 -11.83 6.90 16.20
CA ARG A 3 -10.79 6.49 15.26
C ARG A 3 -11.32 5.43 14.32
N TYR A 4 -11.07 5.60 13.03
CA TYR A 4 -11.49 4.64 12.01
C TYR A 4 -10.29 4.08 11.25
N PHE A 5 -10.38 2.80 10.90
CA PHE A 5 -9.56 2.22 9.84
C PHE A 5 -10.32 2.29 8.52
N LEU A 6 -9.64 2.81 7.51
CA LEU A 6 -10.10 2.90 6.13
C LEU A 6 -9.30 1.90 5.29
N HIS A 7 -9.97 0.93 4.68
CA HIS A 7 -9.37 0.00 3.73
C HIS A 7 -9.69 0.45 2.31
N PHE A 8 -8.66 0.56 1.49
CA PHE A 8 -8.78 1.08 0.14
C PHE A 8 -7.72 0.48 -0.77
N SER A 9 -7.94 0.61 -2.07
CA SER A 9 -7.00 0.26 -3.13
C SER A 9 -6.83 1.43 -4.07
N TYR A 10 -5.70 1.49 -4.74
CA TYR A 10 -5.47 2.49 -5.77
C TYR A 10 -4.52 2.04 -6.87
N ASP A 11 -4.77 2.57 -8.06
CA ASP A 11 -3.82 2.56 -9.17
C ASP A 11 -2.88 3.76 -9.02
N GLY A 12 -1.62 3.49 -8.68
CA GLY A 12 -0.59 4.52 -8.48
C GLY A 12 -0.11 5.22 -9.75
N GLY A 13 -0.57 4.83 -10.96
CA GLY A 13 -0.02 5.29 -12.22
C GLY A 13 -0.09 6.81 -12.46
N ALA A 14 -1.08 7.48 -11.87
CA ALA A 14 -1.26 8.94 -11.97
C ALA A 14 -0.63 9.73 -10.81
N TYR A 15 0.03 9.06 -9.86
CA TYR A 15 0.43 9.65 -8.59
C TYR A 15 1.93 9.56 -8.34
N HIS A 16 2.47 10.57 -7.65
CA HIS A 16 3.86 10.61 -7.20
C HIS A 16 4.06 9.88 -5.85
N GLY A 17 3.33 8.78 -5.69
CA GLY A 17 3.35 7.91 -4.53
C GLY A 17 2.24 8.22 -3.53
N TRP A 18 2.32 7.55 -2.39
CA TRP A 18 1.36 7.73 -1.30
C TRP A 18 1.50 9.08 -0.60
N GLN A 19 2.71 9.39 -0.12
CA GLN A 19 2.94 10.46 0.85
C GLN A 19 2.89 11.85 0.20
N ILE A 20 2.19 12.79 0.84
CA ILE A 20 2.16 14.22 0.47
C ILE A 20 3.58 14.76 0.28
N GLN A 21 3.82 15.41 -0.85
CA GLN A 21 5.09 16.03 -1.25
C GLN A 21 4.83 17.38 -1.93
N PRO A 22 5.76 18.34 -1.88
CA PRO A 22 5.62 19.60 -2.59
C PRO A 22 5.47 19.40 -4.10
N ASN A 23 4.56 20.17 -4.71
CA ASN A 23 4.37 20.32 -6.16
C ASN A 23 3.97 19.05 -6.94
N ASN A 24 3.61 17.96 -6.25
CA ASN A 24 3.30 16.69 -6.90
C ASN A 24 2.04 16.07 -6.29
N MET A 25 1.08 15.75 -7.15
CA MET A 25 -0.15 15.07 -6.73
C MET A 25 0.18 13.67 -6.18
N THR A 26 -0.33 13.40 -4.98
CA THR A 26 -0.14 12.13 -4.26
C THR A 26 -1.49 11.55 -3.84
N VAL A 27 -1.53 10.24 -3.57
CA VAL A 27 -2.77 9.59 -3.13
C VAL A 27 -3.26 10.16 -1.80
N GLN A 28 -2.35 10.36 -0.83
CA GLN A 28 -2.70 10.91 0.48
C GLN A 28 -3.24 12.35 0.36
N GLU A 29 -2.65 13.19 -0.50
CA GLU A 29 -3.12 14.57 -0.71
C GLU A 29 -4.55 14.57 -1.26
N LEU A 30 -4.79 13.84 -2.35
CA LEU A 30 -6.12 13.77 -2.96
C LEU A 30 -7.15 13.23 -1.96
N MET A 31 -6.84 12.13 -1.27
CA MET A 31 -7.77 11.56 -0.30
C MET A 31 -8.06 12.54 0.84
N THR A 32 -7.04 13.22 1.37
CA THR A 32 -7.18 14.21 2.44
C THR A 32 -8.03 15.41 1.98
N GLU A 33 -7.78 15.95 0.80
CA GLU A 33 -8.52 17.09 0.22
C GLU A 33 -10.00 16.76 0.00
N ARG A 34 -10.34 15.53 -0.40
CA ARG A 34 -11.73 15.12 -0.64
C ARG A 34 -12.44 14.78 0.66
N MET A 35 -11.77 14.11 1.58
CA MET A 35 -12.34 13.72 2.87
C MET A 35 -12.48 14.92 3.83
N SER A 36 -11.66 15.96 3.72
CA SER A 36 -11.82 17.20 4.51
C SER A 36 -13.17 17.88 4.26
N ARG A 37 -13.77 17.68 3.08
CA ARG A 37 -15.14 18.16 2.77
C ARG A 37 -16.22 17.45 3.58
N LEU A 38 -15.92 16.27 4.13
CA LEU A 38 -16.83 15.47 4.95
C LEU A 38 -16.54 15.62 6.44
N PHE A 39 -15.27 15.70 6.81
CA PHE A 39 -14.81 15.61 8.20
C PHE A 39 -14.26 16.94 8.75
N GLY A 40 -14.13 17.97 7.92
CA GLY A 40 -13.66 19.30 8.29
C GLY A 40 -12.24 19.63 7.80
N PRO A 41 -11.83 20.91 7.92
CA PRO A 41 -10.56 21.39 7.38
C PRO A 41 -9.32 20.79 8.05
N ASP A 42 -9.43 20.36 9.31
CA ASP A 42 -8.33 19.76 10.08
C ASP A 42 -8.21 18.25 9.86
N PHE A 43 -8.89 17.70 8.85
CA PHE A 43 -8.84 16.28 8.53
C PHE A 43 -7.41 15.85 8.18
N SER A 44 -6.97 14.76 8.79
CA SER A 44 -5.69 14.13 8.48
C SER A 44 -5.84 12.62 8.33
N LEU A 45 -5.09 12.06 7.38
CA LEU A 45 -5.13 10.64 7.04
C LEU A 45 -3.73 10.04 7.15
N THR A 46 -3.59 8.99 7.95
CA THR A 46 -2.29 8.33 8.19
C THR A 46 -2.29 6.89 7.68
N GLY A 47 -1.52 6.63 6.62
CA GLY A 47 -1.39 5.32 5.99
C GLY A 47 -0.54 4.31 6.79
N ALA A 48 -0.79 3.03 6.57
CA ALA A 48 -0.05 1.91 7.17
C ALA A 48 1.37 1.74 6.60
N GLY A 49 1.64 2.33 5.43
CA GLY A 49 2.92 2.31 4.76
C GLY A 49 3.05 3.45 3.76
N ARG A 50 4.19 3.50 3.08
CA ARG A 50 4.43 4.39 1.94
C ARG A 50 4.64 3.55 0.69
N THR A 51 4.24 4.11 -0.43
CA THR A 51 4.52 3.61 -1.77
C THR A 51 5.22 4.71 -2.55
N ASP A 52 6.16 4.32 -3.40
CA ASP A 52 6.87 5.22 -4.31
C ASP A 52 5.96 5.61 -5.48
N ALA A 53 6.37 6.60 -6.26
CA ALA A 53 5.67 7.03 -7.48
C ALA A 53 5.39 5.85 -8.43
N GLY A 54 4.16 5.79 -8.95
CA GLY A 54 3.72 4.72 -9.86
C GLY A 54 3.41 3.37 -9.21
N VAL A 55 3.68 3.17 -7.91
CA VAL A 55 3.39 1.90 -7.23
C VAL A 55 1.91 1.83 -6.86
N HIS A 56 1.23 0.75 -7.26
CA HIS A 56 -0.17 0.49 -6.92
C HIS A 56 -0.32 -0.14 -5.53
N ALA A 57 -1.53 -0.05 -4.96
CA ALA A 57 -1.90 -0.82 -3.78
C ALA A 57 -3.21 -1.57 -4.04
N SER A 58 -3.17 -2.89 -4.03
CA SER A 58 -4.39 -3.72 -4.05
C SER A 58 -5.14 -3.71 -2.71
N GLN A 59 -4.42 -3.44 -1.62
CA GLN A 59 -4.99 -3.20 -0.31
C GLN A 59 -4.02 -2.33 0.51
N MET A 60 -4.49 -1.15 0.91
CA MET A 60 -3.84 -0.24 1.84
C MET A 60 -4.82 0.04 2.98
N VAL A 61 -4.25 0.24 4.17
CA VAL A 61 -5.01 0.67 5.34
C VAL A 61 -4.51 2.05 5.74
N ALA A 62 -5.42 2.94 6.08
CA ALA A 62 -5.11 4.21 6.74
C ALA A 62 -6.00 4.37 7.96
N HIS A 63 -5.61 5.25 8.87
CA HIS A 63 -6.49 5.69 9.95
C HIS A 63 -6.68 7.19 9.96
N PHE A 64 -7.82 7.61 10.47
CA PHE A 64 -8.17 9.01 10.71
C PHE A 64 -9.09 9.09 11.94
N ASP A 65 -9.22 10.30 12.49
CA ASP A 65 -10.10 10.59 13.61
C ASP A 65 -11.29 11.43 13.13
N ALA A 66 -12.50 11.07 13.57
CA ALA A 66 -13.73 11.81 13.33
C ALA A 66 -14.27 12.41 14.63
N ALA A 67 -14.85 13.61 14.55
CA ALA A 67 -15.45 14.27 15.70
C ALA A 67 -16.70 13.53 16.21
N GLN A 68 -17.50 13.01 15.29
CA GLN A 68 -18.74 12.28 15.54
C GLN A 68 -18.64 10.86 14.99
N PRO A 69 -19.36 9.89 15.59
CA PRO A 69 -19.37 8.53 15.09
C PRO A 69 -20.09 8.47 13.73
N ILE A 70 -19.62 7.58 12.86
CA ILE A 70 -20.22 7.33 11.55
C ILE A 70 -21.39 6.35 11.73
N ALA A 71 -22.61 6.88 11.70
CA ALA A 71 -23.82 6.10 11.99
C ALA A 71 -24.15 5.05 10.91
N ASP A 72 -23.92 5.37 9.63
CA ASP A 72 -24.14 4.47 8.51
C ASP A 72 -22.85 4.30 7.70
N VAL A 73 -22.15 3.20 7.99
CA VAL A 73 -20.89 2.85 7.32
C VAL A 73 -21.12 2.61 5.83
N LYS A 74 -22.22 1.98 5.43
CA LYS A 74 -22.47 1.65 4.03
C LYS A 74 -22.69 2.92 3.21
N ALA A 75 -23.56 3.81 3.70
CA ALA A 75 -23.77 5.10 3.05
C ALA A 75 -22.46 5.93 2.99
N MET A 76 -21.61 5.84 4.02
CA MET A 76 -20.31 6.49 4.00
C MET A 76 -19.38 5.90 2.93
N LEU A 77 -19.32 4.57 2.77
CA LEU A 77 -18.53 3.93 1.72
C LEU A 77 -19.00 4.33 0.32
N ASP A 78 -20.31 4.35 0.08
CA ASP A 78 -20.87 4.80 -1.20
C ASP A 78 -20.50 6.27 -1.47
N LYS A 79 -20.59 7.13 -0.44
CA LYS A 79 -20.20 8.54 -0.54
C LYS A 79 -18.72 8.71 -0.86
N LEU A 80 -17.84 8.01 -0.15
CA LEU A 80 -16.40 8.06 -0.40
C LEU A 80 -16.05 7.61 -1.82
N ASN A 81 -16.62 6.48 -2.28
CA ASN A 81 -16.37 5.99 -3.64
C ASN A 81 -16.97 6.90 -4.73
N SER A 82 -18.00 7.69 -4.43
CA SER A 82 -18.49 8.72 -5.36
C SER A 82 -17.62 9.98 -5.42
N LEU A 83 -16.85 10.26 -4.36
CA LEU A 83 -15.97 11.43 -4.25
C LEU A 83 -14.60 11.18 -4.87
N PHE A 84 -14.13 9.93 -4.83
CA PHE A 84 -12.83 9.56 -5.35
C PHE A 84 -12.86 9.28 -6.86
N PRO A 85 -11.76 9.58 -7.57
CA PRO A 85 -11.59 9.16 -8.96
C PRO A 85 -11.57 7.64 -9.10
N ALA A 86 -11.76 7.15 -10.33
CA ALA A 86 -11.85 5.72 -10.63
C ALA A 86 -10.57 4.91 -10.31
N ASP A 87 -9.45 5.58 -10.07
CA ASP A 87 -8.18 4.97 -9.69
C ASP A 87 -8.01 4.82 -8.17
N ILE A 88 -9.00 5.20 -7.35
CA ILE A 88 -9.03 4.97 -5.90
C ILE A 88 -10.41 4.43 -5.50
N SER A 89 -10.43 3.32 -4.76
CA SER A 89 -11.67 2.75 -4.23
C SER A 89 -11.54 2.38 -2.76
N VAL A 90 -12.56 2.68 -1.97
CA VAL A 90 -12.67 2.27 -0.56
C VAL A 90 -13.50 1.02 -0.46
N SER A 91 -12.94 -0.02 0.14
CA SER A 91 -13.61 -1.30 0.31
C SER A 91 -14.26 -1.47 1.68
N ASP A 92 -13.69 -0.85 2.72
CA ASP A 92 -14.17 -1.04 4.09
C ASP A 92 -13.81 0.15 5.00
N LEU A 93 -14.59 0.32 6.05
CA LEU A 93 -14.47 1.37 7.04
C LEU A 93 -15.05 0.89 8.37
N TYR A 94 -14.26 0.88 9.43
CA TYR A 94 -14.76 0.50 10.76
C TYR A 94 -14.04 1.23 11.88
N GLU A 95 -14.78 1.45 12.96
CA GLU A 95 -14.26 2.09 14.17
C GLU A 95 -13.28 1.16 14.88
N VAL A 96 -12.21 1.72 15.40
CA VAL A 96 -11.17 1.04 16.15
C VAL A 96 -10.89 1.79 17.45
N ARG A 97 -10.10 1.18 18.34
CA ARG A 97 -9.72 1.86 19.57
C ARG A 97 -8.95 3.15 19.25
N PRO A 98 -9.11 4.23 20.05
CA PRO A 98 -8.47 5.52 19.79
C PRO A 98 -6.93 5.49 19.74
N ASP A 99 -6.31 4.50 20.37
CA ASP A 99 -4.84 4.36 20.48
C ASP A 99 -4.23 3.54 19.34
N VAL A 100 -5.04 2.87 18.52
CA VAL A 100 -4.54 2.03 17.42
C VAL A 100 -3.98 2.91 16.29
N HIS A 101 -2.85 2.51 15.73
CA HIS A 101 -2.12 3.23 14.70
C HIS A 101 -1.82 2.33 13.49
N ALA A 102 -2.40 2.67 12.32
CA ALA A 102 -2.29 1.86 11.08
C ALA A 102 -0.84 1.45 10.71
N ARG A 103 0.14 2.32 10.96
CA ARG A 103 1.56 2.02 10.72
C ARG A 103 2.23 1.19 11.82
N PHE A 104 2.03 1.49 13.09
CA PHE A 104 2.86 0.93 14.15
C PHE A 104 2.31 -0.39 14.67
N ASP A 105 0.99 -0.58 14.63
CA ASP A 105 0.33 -1.83 15.04
C ASP A 105 0.22 -2.86 13.90
N ALA A 106 0.61 -2.51 12.68
CA ALA A 106 0.62 -3.44 11.56
C ALA A 106 1.72 -4.51 11.75
N VAL A 107 1.27 -5.76 11.89
CA VAL A 107 2.15 -6.94 12.12
C VAL A 107 3.00 -7.29 10.90
N SER A 108 2.48 -7.11 9.69
CA SER A 108 3.22 -7.42 8.46
C SER A 108 2.68 -6.63 7.27
N ARG A 109 3.47 -6.56 6.19
CA ARG A 109 3.06 -6.03 4.89
C ARG A 109 3.45 -7.03 3.82
N ARG A 110 2.71 -7.05 2.72
CA ARG A 110 2.96 -7.90 1.57
C ARG A 110 3.10 -7.05 0.32
N TYR A 111 4.11 -7.36 -0.47
CA TYR A 111 4.34 -6.75 -1.78
C TYR A 111 4.31 -7.85 -2.83
N GLN A 112 3.77 -7.53 -4.01
CA GLN A 112 3.72 -8.43 -5.16
C GLN A 112 4.31 -7.71 -6.36
N TYR A 113 5.30 -8.35 -6.99
CA TYR A 113 5.89 -7.88 -8.24
C TYR A 113 5.45 -8.81 -9.37
N HIS A 114 4.86 -8.24 -10.42
CA HIS A 114 4.35 -9.00 -11.55
C HIS A 114 5.25 -8.80 -12.76
N PHE A 115 5.53 -9.90 -13.46
CA PHE A 115 6.37 -9.91 -14.66
C PHE A 115 5.63 -10.53 -15.85
N CYS A 116 5.95 -10.09 -17.05
CA CYS A 116 5.44 -10.68 -18.29
C CYS A 116 6.54 -10.86 -19.33
N LEU A 117 6.48 -11.95 -20.10
CA LEU A 117 7.45 -12.22 -21.19
C LEU A 117 7.00 -11.63 -22.54
N LYS A 118 5.69 -11.45 -22.71
CA LYS A 118 5.10 -10.95 -23.95
C LYS A 118 4.63 -9.51 -23.75
N LYS A 119 4.82 -8.67 -24.77
CA LYS A 119 4.26 -7.32 -24.80
C LYS A 119 2.74 -7.43 -24.72
N ASN A 120 2.14 -6.80 -23.71
CA ASN A 120 0.69 -6.77 -23.53
C ASN A 120 0.25 -5.34 -23.16
N PRO A 121 -0.52 -4.65 -24.01
CA PRO A 121 -0.93 -3.27 -23.76
C PRO A 121 -1.79 -3.11 -22.49
N TYR A 122 -2.50 -4.15 -22.06
CA TYR A 122 -3.32 -4.15 -20.84
C TYR A 122 -2.52 -4.34 -19.55
N LYS A 123 -1.30 -4.89 -19.64
CA LYS A 123 -0.44 -5.15 -18.46
C LYS A 123 0.74 -4.19 -18.37
N ARG A 124 0.85 -3.22 -19.27
CA ARG A 124 2.02 -2.33 -19.40
C ARG A 124 2.30 -1.50 -18.14
N GLN A 125 1.26 -1.13 -17.40
CA GLN A 125 1.37 -0.38 -16.14
C GLN A 125 1.46 -1.31 -14.92
N TYR A 126 0.97 -2.54 -15.02
CA TYR A 126 0.82 -3.46 -13.89
C TYR A 126 1.84 -4.59 -13.84
N SER A 127 2.75 -4.69 -14.81
CA SER A 127 3.80 -5.72 -14.84
C SER A 127 5.04 -5.24 -15.58
N ALA A 128 6.21 -5.63 -15.07
CA ALA A 128 7.47 -5.40 -15.74
C ALA A 128 7.68 -6.43 -16.86
N ARG A 129 8.06 -5.96 -18.05
CA ARG A 129 8.38 -6.86 -19.17
C ARG A 129 9.79 -7.41 -19.03
N LEU A 130 9.90 -8.74 -19.04
CA LEU A 130 11.17 -9.45 -19.15
C LEU A 130 11.42 -9.85 -20.61
N TYR A 131 12.66 -9.75 -21.05
CA TYR A 131 13.08 -10.11 -22.41
C TYR A 131 13.59 -11.55 -22.51
N SER A 132 13.91 -12.17 -21.38
CA SER A 132 14.29 -13.57 -21.26
C SER A 132 13.45 -14.25 -20.17
N CYS A 133 13.24 -15.56 -20.32
CA CYS A 133 12.60 -16.36 -19.29
C CYS A 133 13.61 -16.57 -18.16
N PRO A 134 13.34 -16.10 -16.93
CA PRO A 134 14.26 -16.33 -15.83
C PRO A 134 14.20 -17.79 -15.38
N ASP A 135 15.29 -18.26 -14.81
CA ASP A 135 15.30 -19.54 -14.08
C ASP A 135 14.60 -19.34 -12.73
N VAL A 136 13.31 -19.71 -12.68
CA VAL A 136 12.47 -19.57 -11.49
C VAL A 136 12.97 -20.45 -10.34
N GLU A 137 13.56 -21.60 -10.64
CA GLU A 137 14.08 -22.51 -9.62
C GLU A 137 15.31 -21.87 -8.94
N ALA A 138 16.24 -21.36 -9.73
CA ALA A 138 17.41 -20.63 -9.22
C ALA A 138 17.00 -19.37 -8.43
N MET A 139 15.99 -18.63 -8.89
CA MET A 139 15.44 -17.48 -8.16
C MET A 139 14.86 -17.88 -6.80
N ASN A 140 14.11 -18.99 -6.74
CA ASN A 140 13.52 -19.50 -5.50
C ASN A 140 14.61 -19.96 -4.51
N GLN A 141 15.66 -20.60 -5.01
CA GLN A 141 16.81 -21.00 -4.20
C GLN A 141 17.54 -19.77 -3.62
N ALA A 142 17.81 -18.76 -4.45
CA ALA A 142 18.42 -17.51 -3.99
C ALA A 142 17.52 -16.76 -2.98
N ALA A 143 16.21 -16.70 -3.23
CA ALA A 143 15.25 -16.05 -2.34
C ALA A 143 15.12 -16.77 -0.98
N ALA A 144 15.38 -18.08 -0.93
CA ALA A 144 15.36 -18.82 0.33
C ALA A 144 16.43 -18.32 1.31
N ALA A 145 17.59 -17.87 0.82
CA ALA A 145 18.63 -17.30 1.67
C ALA A 145 18.18 -16.01 2.38
N LEU A 146 17.21 -15.27 1.84
CA LEU A 146 16.68 -14.06 2.48
C LEU A 146 16.05 -14.33 3.85
N PHE A 147 15.66 -15.56 4.17
CA PHE A 147 15.14 -15.93 5.48
C PHE A 147 16.21 -16.06 6.56
N ASP A 148 17.48 -16.17 6.16
CA ASP A 148 18.62 -16.32 7.07
C ASP A 148 19.19 -14.97 7.54
N TYR A 149 18.72 -13.86 6.98
CA TYR A 149 19.20 -12.51 7.28
C TYR A 149 18.14 -11.66 7.99
N ILE A 150 18.64 -10.75 8.83
CA ILE A 150 17.85 -9.68 9.48
C ILE A 150 18.31 -8.28 9.05
N ASP A 151 19.50 -8.17 8.48
CA ASP A 151 20.03 -6.91 7.92
C ASP A 151 19.80 -6.90 6.40
N PHE A 152 19.01 -5.93 5.95
CA PHE A 152 18.66 -5.71 4.54
C PHE A 152 19.19 -4.37 4.03
N THR A 153 20.25 -3.83 4.65
CA THR A 153 20.82 -2.52 4.27
C THR A 153 21.24 -2.49 2.79
N SER A 154 21.78 -3.60 2.26
CA SER A 154 22.14 -3.72 0.83
C SER A 154 20.94 -3.59 -0.13
N PHE A 155 19.71 -3.73 0.36
CA PHE A 155 18.47 -3.58 -0.42
C PHE A 155 17.76 -2.25 -0.17
N SER A 156 18.35 -1.36 0.64
CA SER A 156 17.79 -0.05 0.96
C SER A 156 18.31 1.02 -0.01
N LYS A 157 17.51 2.07 -0.26
CA LYS A 157 17.98 3.25 -1.00
C LYS A 157 19.15 3.89 -0.23
N LEU A 158 20.16 4.34 -0.95
CA LEU A 158 21.24 5.15 -0.39
C LEU A 158 20.67 6.53 0.02
N HIS A 159 21.20 7.12 1.11
CA HIS A 159 20.80 8.43 1.65
C HIS A 159 19.37 8.50 2.23
N THR A 160 18.95 7.51 3.03
CA THR A 160 17.69 7.59 3.78
C THR A 160 17.88 8.32 5.12
N ASP A 161 16.91 9.14 5.53
CA ASP A 161 16.85 9.80 6.86
C ASP A 161 16.64 8.84 8.06
N VAL A 162 16.73 7.53 7.80
CA VAL A 162 16.55 6.49 8.80
C VAL A 162 17.90 6.27 9.48
N LYS A 163 18.07 6.75 10.72
CA LYS A 163 19.18 6.29 11.57
C LYS A 163 19.11 4.77 11.65
N VAL A 164 20.24 4.10 11.42
CA VAL A 164 20.41 2.64 11.40
C VAL A 164 20.06 2.06 12.78
N GLN A 165 18.77 1.95 13.07
CA GLN A 165 18.26 1.06 14.10
C GLN A 165 17.99 -0.27 13.39
N PRO A 166 18.39 -1.40 13.97
CA PRO A 166 18.12 -2.71 13.39
C PRO A 166 16.60 -2.87 13.30
N ARG A 167 16.04 -2.59 12.14
CA ARG A 167 14.67 -2.97 11.84
C ARG A 167 14.71 -4.48 11.75
N GLN A 168 13.99 -5.15 12.64
CA GLN A 168 13.73 -6.58 12.52
C GLN A 168 12.83 -6.79 11.31
N HIS A 169 13.38 -6.64 10.11
CA HIS A 169 12.76 -7.07 8.86
C HIS A 169 12.82 -8.59 8.86
N THR A 170 11.92 -9.23 9.60
CA THR A 170 11.82 -10.69 9.57
C THR A 170 11.15 -11.08 8.26
N CYS A 171 11.91 -11.72 7.37
CA CYS A 171 11.31 -12.43 6.25
C CYS A 171 10.58 -13.65 6.82
N ARG A 172 9.29 -13.83 6.53
CA ARG A 172 8.52 -15.01 6.97
C ARG A 172 8.05 -15.80 5.76
N LYS A 173 8.43 -17.08 5.68
CA LYS A 173 8.05 -17.95 4.57
C LYS A 173 6.59 -18.34 4.76
N ARG A 174 5.70 -17.95 3.83
CA ARG A 174 4.34 -18.49 3.77
C ARG A 174 4.32 -19.57 2.70
N THR A 175 4.12 -20.81 3.12
CA THR A 175 3.97 -21.97 2.24
C THR A 175 2.54 -22.09 1.73
N ASP A 176 2.03 -21.06 1.04
CA ASP A 176 0.79 -21.20 0.28
C ASP A 176 1.17 -21.76 -1.09
N LYS A 177 1.13 -23.10 -1.22
CA LYS A 177 1.29 -23.82 -2.49
C LYS A 177 0.11 -23.47 -3.41
N GLN A 178 0.29 -22.51 -4.31
CA GLN A 178 -0.34 -22.42 -5.64
C GLN A 178 -0.19 -20.98 -6.12
N PHE A 179 0.64 -20.72 -7.14
CA PHE A 179 0.41 -19.64 -8.11
C PHE A 179 1.38 -19.79 -9.30
N PHE A 180 1.41 -20.98 -9.90
CA PHE A 180 1.78 -21.11 -11.31
C PHE A 180 0.88 -22.18 -11.91
N PRO A 181 -0.02 -21.84 -12.86
CA PRO A 181 -0.56 -22.89 -13.71
C PRO A 181 0.64 -23.49 -14.45
N LYS A 182 0.88 -24.79 -14.22
CA LYS A 182 1.74 -25.56 -15.12
C LYS A 182 1.16 -25.40 -16.52
N ALA A 183 1.99 -24.98 -17.46
CA ALA A 183 1.69 -25.08 -18.88
C ALA A 183 1.53 -26.56 -19.27
#